data_AF-A0A1T2LC34-F1
#
_entry.id   AF-A0A1T2LC34-F1
#
_cell.length_a   1.000
_cell.length_b   1.000
_cell.length_c   1.000
_cell.angle_alpha   90.00
_cell.angle_beta   90.00
_cell.angle_gamma   90.00
#
_symmetry.space_group_name_H-M   'P 1'
#
loop_
_entity.id
_entity.type
_entity.pdbx_description
1 polymer ?
#
loop_
_entity_poly.entity_id
_entity_poly.type
_entity_poly.pdbx_seq_one_letter_code
_entity_poly.pdbx_strand_id
1 'polypeptide(L)'
;MLIGRKSEADLDLYLKTLGGSIVDASISYDSDESVTVPSSGTYIIEVHAWSGASAYHLVIGENATTAVASNGYRLSDDFVTDEVLVKLNPVKAGVEPQVDSNLASNLGMVKKAGQAGDIQLYRVQPQKYLQILADSQTFSSKAANMSENIQQKYELLTSIKLLASDPSIDYAEPNRILKPLAEPGDTHYPKQWHYPQIGLPTAWDESYASSAKIAVIDTGVLLSHPDLDGQLTTEGYDFISSTSISADGDGIDNNPDDPGDSESPGISNSSFHGTHVA
;
A
#
# COMPACT_ATOMS: atom_id res chain seq x y z
N MET A 1 -6.85 6.54 10.64
CA MET A 1 -6.40 5.42 11.48
C MET A 1 -7.19 5.41 12.77
N LEU A 2 -7.70 4.25 13.16
CA LEU A 2 -8.42 3.96 14.41
C LEU A 2 -7.55 3.01 15.24
N ILE A 3 -7.44 3.26 16.55
CA ILE A 3 -6.81 2.31 17.49
C ILE A 3 -7.79 2.07 18.64
N GLY A 4 -8.10 0.80 18.90
CA GLY A 4 -8.93 0.30 20.01
C GLY A 4 -8.19 -0.75 20.85
N ARG A 5 -8.75 -1.10 22.02
CA ARG A 5 -8.18 -2.18 22.86
C ARG A 5 -8.76 -3.54 22.48
N LYS A 6 -7.98 -4.34 21.74
CA LYS A 6 -8.36 -5.70 21.28
C LYS A 6 -8.84 -6.64 22.40
N SER A 7 -8.34 -6.50 23.63
CA SER A 7 -8.77 -7.34 24.76
C SER A 7 -10.19 -7.02 25.26
N GLU A 8 -10.75 -5.86 24.90
CA GLU A 8 -12.02 -5.34 25.41
C GLU A 8 -13.08 -5.17 24.31
N ALA A 9 -12.65 -4.87 23.08
CA ALA A 9 -13.53 -4.72 21.94
C ALA A 9 -12.80 -4.99 20.62
N ASP A 10 -13.60 -5.29 19.63
CA ASP A 10 -13.21 -5.41 18.24
C ASP A 10 -13.94 -4.30 17.46
N LEU A 11 -13.18 -3.34 16.94
CA LEU A 11 -13.71 -2.15 16.29
C LEU A 11 -13.35 -2.18 14.81
N ASP A 12 -14.33 -2.00 13.95
CA ASP A 12 -14.16 -1.82 12.51
C ASP A 12 -14.23 -0.34 12.14
N LEU A 13 -13.59 0.03 11.03
CA LEU A 13 -13.64 1.37 10.47
C LEU A 13 -14.29 1.36 9.08
N TYR A 14 -15.35 2.15 8.89
CA TYR A 14 -16.04 2.30 7.62
C TYR A 14 -15.93 3.73 7.10
N LEU A 15 -15.68 3.85 5.79
CA LEU A 15 -15.77 5.09 5.05
C LEU A 15 -17.00 5.06 4.15
N LYS A 16 -17.90 6.04 4.29
CA LYS A 16 -19.17 6.10 3.57
C LYS A 16 -19.35 7.42 2.85
N THR A 17 -20.16 7.40 1.79
CA THR A 17 -20.71 8.64 1.20
C THR A 17 -21.78 9.23 2.11
N LEU A 18 -22.16 10.49 1.87
CA LEU A 18 -23.31 11.11 2.55
C LEU A 18 -24.64 10.36 2.31
N GLY A 19 -24.75 9.62 1.21
CA GLY A 19 -25.88 8.75 0.91
C GLY A 19 -25.88 7.42 1.67
N GLY A 20 -24.83 7.16 2.48
CA GLY A 20 -24.71 5.95 3.28
C GLY A 20 -24.08 4.75 2.57
N SER A 21 -23.68 4.88 1.29
CA SER A 21 -22.98 3.84 0.56
C SER A 21 -21.55 3.67 1.07
N ILE A 22 -21.10 2.43 1.24
CA ILE A 22 -19.74 2.11 1.70
C ILE A 22 -18.76 2.24 0.53
N VAL A 23 -17.68 2.97 0.76
CA VAL A 23 -16.62 3.29 -0.21
C VAL A 23 -15.35 2.51 0.11
N ASP A 24 -15.01 2.43 1.39
CA ASP A 24 -13.91 1.64 1.91
C ASP A 24 -14.27 1.18 3.32
N ALA A 25 -13.65 0.10 3.78
CA ALA A 25 -13.74 -0.34 5.17
C ALA A 25 -12.52 -1.16 5.52
N SER A 26 -12.10 -1.07 6.76
CA SER A 26 -11.04 -1.86 7.36
C SER A 26 -11.71 -2.79 8.36
N ILE A 27 -11.62 -4.09 8.06
CA ILE A 27 -12.35 -5.16 8.75
C ILE A 27 -11.32 -6.23 9.08
N SER A 28 -10.76 -6.14 10.28
CA SER A 28 -9.76 -7.10 10.76
C SER A 28 -10.08 -7.58 12.15
N TYR A 29 -9.32 -8.55 12.65
CA TYR A 29 -9.42 -8.97 14.05
C TYR A 29 -8.36 -8.28 14.93
N ASP A 30 -7.74 -7.21 14.44
CA ASP A 30 -6.66 -6.50 15.12
C ASP A 30 -7.12 -5.22 15.82
N SER A 31 -6.19 -4.59 16.55
CA SER A 31 -6.46 -3.40 17.35
C SER A 31 -6.51 -2.10 16.55
N ASP A 32 -6.10 -2.15 15.29
CA ASP A 32 -5.85 -0.99 14.45
C ASP A 32 -6.54 -1.14 13.11
N GLU A 33 -7.26 -0.09 12.71
CA GLU A 33 -8.01 -0.05 11.46
C GLU A 33 -7.66 1.21 10.67
N SER A 34 -7.50 1.10 9.35
CA SER A 34 -7.14 2.23 8.51
C SER A 34 -7.92 2.23 7.19
N VAL A 35 -8.38 3.39 6.75
CA VAL A 35 -9.06 3.56 5.46
C VAL A 35 -8.45 4.76 4.74
N THR A 36 -8.47 4.72 3.41
CA THR A 36 -7.95 5.82 2.58
C THR A 36 -9.11 6.51 1.88
N VAL A 37 -9.14 7.84 1.96
CA VAL A 37 -10.13 8.62 1.22
C VAL A 37 -9.72 8.62 -0.27
N PRO A 38 -10.56 8.09 -1.19
CA PRO A 38 -10.12 7.84 -2.56
C PRO A 38 -10.04 9.10 -3.42
N SER A 39 -10.78 10.16 -3.07
CA SER A 39 -10.78 11.43 -3.79
C SER A 39 -11.29 12.56 -2.89
N SER A 40 -11.03 13.81 -3.30
CA SER A 40 -11.55 14.98 -2.58
C SER A 40 -13.08 14.95 -2.52
N GLY A 41 -13.64 15.08 -1.33
CA GLY A 41 -15.09 15.02 -1.13
C GLY A 41 -15.50 15.04 0.34
N THR A 42 -16.80 14.92 0.59
CA THR A 42 -17.37 14.78 1.93
C THR A 42 -17.73 13.33 2.19
N TYR A 43 -17.20 12.78 3.28
CA TYR A 43 -17.39 11.39 3.67
C TYR A 43 -17.83 11.29 5.13
N ILE A 44 -18.49 10.19 5.46
CA ILE A 44 -18.84 9.82 6.82
C ILE A 44 -17.85 8.73 7.26
N ILE A 45 -17.21 8.95 8.40
CA ILE A 45 -16.42 7.92 9.08
C ILE A 45 -17.34 7.28 10.12
N GLU A 46 -17.54 5.98 10.02
CA GLU A 46 -18.28 5.19 11.00
C GLU A 46 -17.33 4.22 11.69
N VAL A 47 -17.21 4.38 13.01
CA VAL A 47 -16.57 3.37 13.87
C VAL A 47 -17.65 2.42 14.35
N HIS A 48 -17.46 1.14 14.12
CA HIS A 48 -18.44 0.12 14.45
C HIS A 48 -17.83 -0.89 15.41
N ALA A 49 -18.49 -1.14 16.54
CA ALA A 49 -18.07 -2.21 17.44
C ALA A 49 -18.61 -3.55 16.92
N TRP A 50 -17.74 -4.38 16.38
CA TRP A 50 -18.04 -5.77 16.03
C TRP A 50 -18.40 -6.57 17.30
N SER A 51 -17.61 -6.38 18.35
CA SER A 51 -17.91 -6.93 19.67
C SER A 51 -17.35 -6.04 20.78
N GLY A 52 -17.94 -6.13 21.97
CA GLY A 52 -17.52 -5.36 23.13
C GLY A 52 -17.79 -3.85 23.01
N ALA A 53 -17.05 -3.07 23.81
CA ALA A 53 -17.07 -1.61 23.78
C ALA A 53 -15.70 -1.08 24.21
N SER A 54 -15.15 -0.12 23.47
CA SER A 54 -13.84 0.47 23.79
C SER A 54 -13.82 1.95 23.44
N ALA A 55 -13.01 2.71 24.19
CA ALA A 55 -12.62 4.04 23.76
C ALA A 55 -11.66 3.92 22.57
N TYR A 56 -11.76 4.84 21.62
CA TYR A 56 -10.90 4.82 20.43
C TYR A 56 -10.17 6.13 20.22
N HIS A 57 -9.02 6.04 19.56
CA HIS A 57 -8.30 7.20 19.04
C HIS A 57 -8.40 7.21 17.52
N LEU A 58 -8.90 8.32 16.94
CA LEU A 58 -9.07 8.50 15.50
C LEU A 58 -8.16 9.62 14.99
N VAL A 59 -7.30 9.29 14.03
CA VAL A 59 -6.40 10.24 13.34
C VAL A 59 -6.77 10.36 11.88
N ILE A 60 -6.85 11.61 11.40
CA ILE A 60 -7.14 12.00 10.00
C ILE A 60 -6.03 12.95 9.55
N GLY A 61 -5.41 12.70 8.40
CA GLY A 61 -4.34 13.54 7.86
C GLY A 61 -4.07 13.27 6.36
N GLU A 62 -3.46 14.25 5.68
CA GLU A 62 -3.21 14.23 4.23
C GLU A 62 -1.94 13.46 3.81
N ASN A 63 -0.99 13.22 4.73
CA ASN A 63 0.29 12.58 4.43
C ASN A 63 0.52 11.36 5.32
N ALA A 64 0.22 10.19 4.80
CA ALA A 64 0.60 8.92 5.40
C ALA A 64 1.96 8.45 4.84
N THR A 65 3.01 9.28 4.90
CA THR A 65 4.40 8.77 4.83
C THR A 65 4.74 7.91 6.06
N THR A 66 3.92 8.03 7.10
CA THR A 66 3.65 6.99 8.10
C THR A 66 2.18 6.58 7.95
N ALA A 67 1.84 5.84 6.90
CA ALA A 67 0.78 4.86 7.04
C ALA A 67 1.26 3.97 8.17
N VAL A 68 0.75 4.19 9.38
CA VAL A 68 0.92 3.16 10.41
C VAL A 68 0.28 1.95 9.77
N ALA A 69 1.12 0.97 9.41
CA ALA A 69 0.69 -0.25 8.78
C ALA A 69 -0.51 -0.74 9.61
N SER A 70 -1.70 -0.70 9.03
CA SER A 70 -2.78 -1.45 9.64
C SER A 70 -2.41 -2.91 9.40
N ASN A 71 -2.41 -3.71 10.46
CA ASN A 71 -2.37 -5.16 10.27
C ASN A 71 -3.70 -5.65 9.65
N GLY A 72 -4.73 -4.79 9.66
CA GLY A 72 -6.01 -5.05 9.02
C GLY A 72 -6.07 -4.84 7.51
N TYR A 73 -7.03 -5.54 6.89
CA TYR A 73 -7.30 -5.55 5.45
C TYR A 73 -8.44 -4.59 5.08
N ARG A 74 -8.30 -3.92 3.94
CA ARG A 74 -9.25 -2.91 3.47
C ARG A 74 -10.03 -3.38 2.26
N LEU A 75 -11.25 -2.87 2.07
CA LEU A 75 -12.03 -3.11 0.84
C LEU A 75 -11.34 -2.54 -0.41
N SER A 76 -10.49 -1.52 -0.24
CA SER A 76 -9.65 -0.99 -1.32
C SER A 76 -8.50 -1.90 -1.73
N ASP A 77 -8.10 -2.90 -0.93
CA ASP A 77 -6.95 -3.76 -1.25
C ASP A 77 -7.29 -4.77 -2.36
N ASP A 78 -6.28 -5.17 -3.15
CA ASP A 78 -6.44 -6.15 -4.22
C ASP A 78 -6.26 -7.58 -3.71
N PHE A 79 -7.33 -8.37 -3.73
CA PHE A 79 -7.35 -9.78 -3.36
C PHE A 79 -8.47 -10.56 -4.07
N VAL A 80 -8.32 -11.88 -4.11
CA VAL A 80 -9.32 -12.81 -4.68
C VAL A 80 -10.50 -12.95 -3.72
N THR A 81 -11.73 -12.67 -4.19
CA THR A 81 -12.92 -12.52 -3.34
C THR A 81 -13.52 -13.81 -2.79
N ASP A 82 -12.98 -14.98 -3.16
CA ASP A 82 -13.44 -16.29 -2.67
C ASP A 82 -12.29 -17.18 -2.18
N GLU A 83 -11.12 -16.59 -1.89
CA GLU A 83 -9.95 -17.33 -1.43
C GLU A 83 -9.37 -16.76 -0.13
N VAL A 84 -9.06 -17.66 0.79
CA VAL A 84 -8.47 -17.34 2.10
C VAL A 84 -7.26 -18.23 2.35
N LEU A 85 -6.19 -17.63 2.86
CA LEU A 85 -5.05 -18.30 3.42
C LEU A 85 -5.30 -18.51 4.92
N VAL A 86 -5.16 -19.74 5.38
CA VAL A 86 -5.37 -20.10 6.79
C VAL A 86 -4.13 -20.82 7.28
N LYS A 87 -3.63 -20.40 8.45
CA LYS A 87 -2.63 -21.14 9.20
C LYS A 87 -3.25 -21.58 10.52
N LEU A 88 -3.13 -22.87 10.83
CA LEU A 88 -3.66 -23.43 12.08
C LEU A 88 -2.61 -23.33 13.19
N ASN A 89 -3.08 -23.19 14.43
CA ASN A 89 -2.21 -23.17 15.59
C ASN A 89 -1.38 -24.45 15.67
N PRO A 90 -0.12 -24.40 16.15
CA PRO A 90 0.69 -25.59 16.28
C PRO A 90 0.07 -26.58 17.28
N VAL A 91 0.15 -27.86 16.94
CA VAL A 91 -0.38 -28.99 17.69
C VAL A 91 0.13 -28.97 19.14
N LYS A 92 -0.76 -28.83 20.14
CA LYS A 92 -0.39 -28.96 21.56
C LYS A 92 -0.52 -30.40 22.11
N ALA A 93 -1.16 -31.34 21.39
CA ALA A 93 -1.49 -32.67 21.96
C ALA A 93 -1.66 -33.85 20.95
N GLY A 94 -1.00 -33.82 19.78
CA GLY A 94 -1.02 -34.94 18.81
C GLY A 94 -2.30 -35.09 17.97
N VAL A 95 -3.31 -34.24 18.16
CA VAL A 95 -4.45 -34.09 17.26
C VAL A 95 -4.17 -32.94 16.31
N GLU A 96 -4.27 -33.17 15.01
CA GLU A 96 -4.15 -32.09 14.01
C GLU A 96 -5.31 -31.11 14.25
N PRO A 97 -5.03 -29.83 14.56
CA PRO A 97 -6.07 -28.83 14.66
C PRO A 97 -6.80 -28.78 13.33
N GLN A 98 -8.11 -28.64 13.39
CA GLN A 98 -8.97 -28.44 12.25
C GLN A 98 -9.81 -27.22 12.58
N VAL A 99 -10.12 -26.42 11.56
CA VAL A 99 -11.14 -25.39 11.66
C VAL A 99 -12.43 -26.03 12.18
N ASP A 100 -13.17 -25.33 13.04
CA ASP A 100 -14.47 -25.81 13.52
C ASP A 100 -15.32 -26.35 12.35
N SER A 101 -15.81 -27.57 12.49
CA SER A 101 -16.45 -28.28 11.37
C SER A 101 -17.75 -27.62 10.92
N ASN A 102 -18.46 -26.92 11.82
CA ASN A 102 -19.63 -26.15 11.46
C ASN A 102 -19.22 -24.87 10.74
N LEU A 103 -18.22 -24.15 11.24
CA LEU A 103 -17.70 -22.95 10.58
C LEU A 103 -17.18 -23.26 9.17
N ALA A 104 -16.38 -24.31 9.02
CA ALA A 104 -15.86 -24.75 7.73
C ALA A 104 -16.98 -25.17 6.77
N SER A 105 -18.00 -25.89 7.26
CA SER A 105 -19.15 -26.28 6.44
C SER A 105 -20.01 -25.09 6.02
N ASN A 106 -20.25 -24.16 6.95
CA ASN A 106 -21.04 -22.97 6.73
C ASN A 106 -20.38 -22.03 5.72
N LEU A 107 -19.06 -21.84 5.83
CA LEU A 107 -18.24 -21.08 4.88
C LEU A 107 -17.97 -21.84 3.58
N GLY A 108 -18.41 -23.10 3.45
CA GLY A 108 -18.17 -23.90 2.25
C GLY A 108 -16.68 -24.07 1.93
N MET A 109 -15.84 -24.22 2.95
CA MET A 109 -14.38 -24.28 2.80
C MET A 109 -13.95 -25.51 1.99
N VAL A 110 -13.23 -25.27 0.90
CA VAL A 110 -12.62 -26.32 0.08
C VAL A 110 -11.13 -26.04 -0.08
N LYS A 111 -10.28 -26.97 0.38
CA LYS A 111 -8.82 -26.84 0.28
C LYS A 111 -8.39 -26.85 -1.19
N LYS A 112 -7.60 -25.85 -1.59
CA LYS A 112 -6.97 -25.75 -2.92
C LYS A 112 -5.49 -26.12 -2.92
N ALA A 113 -4.73 -25.70 -1.90
CA ALA A 113 -3.29 -25.91 -1.82
C ALA A 113 -2.77 -25.88 -0.37
N GLY A 114 -1.47 -26.21 -0.20
CA GLY A 114 -0.77 -26.18 1.09
C GLY A 114 -0.71 -27.52 1.81
N GLN A 115 0.29 -27.70 2.67
CA GLN A 115 0.49 -28.91 3.47
C GLN A 115 -0.10 -28.75 4.87
N ALA A 116 -0.29 -29.87 5.58
CA ALA A 116 -0.67 -29.84 6.99
C ALA A 116 0.44 -29.17 7.82
N GLY A 117 0.07 -28.28 8.74
CA GLY A 117 1.01 -27.54 9.59
C GLY A 117 1.63 -26.29 8.97
N ASP A 118 1.46 -26.08 7.67
CA ASP A 118 1.84 -24.84 6.97
C ASP A 118 0.59 -23.99 6.66
N ILE A 119 0.81 -22.86 5.97
CA ILE A 119 -0.25 -22.05 5.39
C ILE A 119 -0.99 -22.86 4.33
N GLN A 120 -2.32 -22.86 4.39
CA GLN A 120 -3.19 -23.58 3.47
C GLN A 120 -4.12 -22.61 2.76
N LEU A 121 -4.30 -22.83 1.46
CA LEU A 121 -5.21 -22.04 0.64
C LEU A 121 -6.55 -22.75 0.56
N TYR A 122 -7.63 -22.03 0.90
CA TYR A 122 -9.00 -22.49 0.81
C TYR A 122 -9.81 -21.60 -0.11
N ARG A 123 -10.72 -22.23 -0.86
CA ARG A 123 -11.86 -21.54 -1.45
C ARG A 123 -13.00 -21.49 -0.45
N VAL A 124 -13.72 -20.37 -0.38
CA VAL A 124 -14.87 -20.16 0.51
C VAL A 124 -16.11 -19.71 -0.28
N GLN A 125 -17.27 -19.77 0.36
CA GLN A 125 -18.56 -19.27 -0.13
C GLN A 125 -19.18 -18.29 0.88
N PRO A 126 -18.62 -17.07 1.03
CA PRO A 126 -19.01 -16.11 2.07
C PRO A 126 -20.50 -15.77 2.10
N GLN A 127 -21.08 -15.59 0.91
CA GLN A 127 -22.48 -15.21 0.69
C GLN A 127 -23.47 -16.12 1.40
N LYS A 128 -23.24 -17.44 1.31
CA LYS A 128 -24.12 -18.44 1.89
C LYS A 128 -24.16 -18.33 3.42
N TYR A 129 -23.00 -18.11 4.04
CA TYR A 129 -22.92 -18.04 5.49
C TYR A 129 -23.46 -16.72 6.04
N LEU A 130 -23.14 -15.60 5.39
CA LEU A 130 -23.61 -14.29 5.85
C LEU A 130 -25.12 -14.13 5.71
N GLN A 131 -25.75 -14.76 4.72
CA GLN A 131 -27.20 -14.85 4.65
C GLN A 131 -27.79 -15.59 5.86
N ILE A 132 -27.18 -16.71 6.26
CA ILE A 132 -27.60 -17.46 7.46
C ILE A 132 -27.49 -16.58 8.73
N LEU A 133 -26.40 -15.82 8.86
CA LEU A 133 -26.17 -14.92 10.00
C LEU A 133 -27.10 -13.69 10.01
N ALA A 134 -27.48 -13.20 8.83
CA ALA A 134 -28.46 -12.13 8.68
C ALA A 134 -29.87 -12.60 9.04
N ASP A 135 -30.25 -13.79 8.59
CA ASP A 135 -31.55 -14.41 8.88
C ASP A 135 -31.71 -14.73 10.38
N SER A 136 -30.62 -15.01 11.09
CA SER A 136 -30.63 -15.20 12.55
C SER A 136 -30.68 -13.90 13.36
N GLN A 137 -30.80 -12.72 12.73
CA GLN A 137 -30.78 -11.38 13.35
C GLN A 137 -29.54 -11.07 14.20
N THR A 138 -28.54 -11.95 14.18
CA THR A 138 -27.24 -11.77 14.83
C THR A 138 -26.32 -10.85 14.05
N PHE A 139 -26.67 -10.56 12.80
CA PHE A 139 -25.91 -9.68 11.92
C PHE A 139 -26.86 -8.77 11.13
N SER A 140 -26.65 -7.45 11.21
CA SER A 140 -27.34 -6.52 10.31
C SER A 140 -26.53 -6.45 9.02
N SER A 141 -27.05 -7.02 7.93
CA SER A 141 -26.36 -6.97 6.64
C SER A 141 -26.22 -5.51 6.18
N LYS A 142 -25.01 -4.96 6.31
CA LYS A 142 -24.65 -3.65 5.73
C LYS A 142 -24.53 -3.70 4.19
N ALA A 143 -24.76 -4.87 3.59
CA ALA A 143 -24.67 -5.14 2.16
C ALA A 143 -25.68 -4.35 1.30
N ALA A 144 -26.76 -3.81 1.89
CA ALA A 144 -27.85 -3.17 1.14
C ALA A 144 -27.45 -1.91 0.34
N ASN A 145 -26.25 -1.35 0.54
CA ASN A 145 -25.78 -0.12 -0.13
C ASN A 145 -24.34 -0.25 -0.67
N MET A 146 -24.00 -1.40 -1.29
CA MET A 146 -22.67 -1.66 -1.86
C MET A 146 -22.78 -2.02 -3.36
N SER A 147 -21.73 -1.74 -4.13
CA SER A 147 -21.57 -2.36 -5.45
C SER A 147 -21.27 -3.86 -5.29
N GLU A 148 -21.52 -4.66 -6.32
CA GLU A 148 -21.30 -6.12 -6.27
C GLU A 148 -19.86 -6.49 -5.87
N ASN A 149 -18.85 -5.78 -6.40
CA ASN A 149 -17.46 -6.01 -6.05
C ASN A 149 -17.17 -5.71 -4.57
N ILE A 150 -17.64 -4.55 -4.09
CA ILE A 150 -17.46 -4.14 -2.69
C ILE A 150 -18.19 -5.11 -1.75
N GLN A 151 -19.36 -5.59 -2.15
CA GLN A 151 -20.10 -6.59 -1.41
C GLN A 151 -19.31 -7.90 -1.30
N GLN A 152 -18.79 -8.43 -2.41
CA GLN A 152 -18.00 -9.68 -2.38
C GLN A 152 -16.74 -9.54 -1.50
N LYS A 153 -16.05 -8.40 -1.59
CA LYS A 153 -14.89 -8.11 -0.72
C LYS A 153 -15.28 -8.03 0.75
N TYR A 154 -16.38 -7.34 1.05
CA TYR A 154 -16.92 -7.22 2.40
C TYR A 154 -17.27 -8.58 3.00
N GLU A 155 -17.92 -9.43 2.21
CA GLU A 155 -18.32 -10.76 2.62
C GLU A 155 -17.09 -11.65 2.92
N LEU A 156 -16.04 -11.56 2.09
CA LEU A 156 -14.79 -12.28 2.33
C LEU A 156 -14.09 -11.79 3.60
N LEU A 157 -13.88 -10.48 3.77
CA LEU A 157 -13.19 -9.95 4.96
C LEU A 157 -13.94 -10.28 6.25
N THR A 158 -15.27 -10.26 6.21
CA THR A 158 -16.11 -10.69 7.33
C THR A 158 -15.90 -12.18 7.63
N SER A 159 -15.82 -13.02 6.60
CA SER A 159 -15.55 -14.46 6.76
C SER A 159 -14.15 -14.72 7.34
N ILE A 160 -13.14 -13.97 6.89
CA ILE A 160 -11.78 -14.03 7.40
C ILE A 160 -11.74 -13.64 8.88
N LYS A 161 -12.46 -12.58 9.26
CA LYS A 161 -12.58 -12.14 10.64
C LYS A 161 -13.22 -13.22 11.53
N LEU A 162 -14.26 -13.89 11.04
CA LEU A 162 -14.88 -15.03 11.73
C LEU A 162 -13.90 -16.20 11.87
N LEU A 163 -13.14 -16.52 10.83
CA LEU A 163 -12.07 -17.54 10.89
C LEU A 163 -10.98 -17.15 11.89
N ALA A 164 -10.51 -15.91 11.88
CA ALA A 164 -9.48 -15.42 12.80
C ALA A 164 -9.93 -15.43 14.27
N SER A 165 -11.25 -15.46 14.54
CA SER A 165 -11.80 -15.61 15.89
C SER A 165 -11.81 -17.07 16.39
N ASP A 166 -11.61 -18.07 15.51
CA ASP A 166 -11.53 -19.49 15.88
C ASP A 166 -10.21 -19.78 16.64
N PRO A 167 -10.26 -20.31 17.87
CA PRO A 167 -9.06 -20.64 18.64
C PRO A 167 -8.12 -21.66 18.00
N SER A 168 -8.57 -22.43 17.00
CA SER A 168 -7.74 -23.38 16.24
C SER A 168 -6.88 -22.71 15.17
N ILE A 169 -7.18 -21.46 14.81
CA ILE A 169 -6.51 -20.69 13.76
C ILE A 169 -5.43 -19.79 14.39
N ASP A 170 -4.21 -19.84 13.83
CA ASP A 170 -3.09 -18.93 14.15
C ASP A 170 -3.33 -17.58 13.47
N TYR A 171 -3.63 -17.61 12.16
CA TYR A 171 -4.13 -16.47 11.42
C TYR A 171 -4.92 -16.88 10.17
N ALA A 172 -5.77 -15.97 9.70
CA ALA A 172 -6.47 -16.06 8.43
C ALA A 172 -6.34 -14.73 7.68
N GLU A 173 -6.07 -14.79 6.38
CA GLU A 173 -5.84 -13.61 5.55
C GLU A 173 -6.34 -13.78 4.11
N PRO A 174 -6.66 -12.70 3.38
CA PRO A 174 -7.11 -12.81 1.99
C PRO A 174 -5.95 -13.21 1.06
N ASN A 175 -6.26 -13.96 0.00
CA ASN A 175 -5.27 -14.21 -1.06
C ASN A 175 -5.06 -12.94 -1.91
N ARG A 176 -4.01 -12.17 -1.58
CA ARG A 176 -3.70 -10.90 -2.24
C ARG A 176 -3.23 -11.10 -3.68
N ILE A 177 -3.68 -10.21 -4.55
CA ILE A 177 -3.22 -10.16 -5.94
C ILE A 177 -1.98 -9.27 -5.97
N LEU A 178 -0.82 -9.90 -6.13
CA LEU A 178 0.42 -9.18 -6.41
C LEU A 178 0.46 -8.81 -7.89
N LYS A 179 0.78 -7.56 -8.18
CA LYS A 179 1.02 -7.08 -9.54
C LYS A 179 2.52 -7.12 -9.81
N PRO A 180 2.95 -7.38 -11.06
CA PRO A 180 4.35 -7.22 -11.43
C PRO A 180 4.78 -5.78 -11.14
N LEU A 181 5.98 -5.62 -10.58
CA LEU A 181 6.62 -4.33 -10.33
C LEU A 181 6.67 -3.53 -11.64
N ALA A 182 6.47 -2.22 -11.59
CA ALA A 182 6.81 -1.37 -12.73
C ALA A 182 8.32 -1.47 -12.98
N GLU A 183 8.72 -2.15 -14.06
CA GLU A 183 10.09 -2.10 -14.56
C GLU A 183 10.21 -0.90 -15.52
N PRO A 184 11.17 0.02 -15.29
CA PRO A 184 11.42 1.10 -16.23
C PRO A 184 11.70 0.60 -17.65
N GLY A 185 11.17 1.31 -18.64
CA GLY A 185 11.34 0.97 -20.05
C GLY A 185 12.73 1.30 -20.61
N ASP A 186 13.61 1.86 -19.79
CA ASP A 186 14.92 2.36 -20.21
C ASP A 186 15.85 1.23 -20.63
N THR A 187 16.47 1.38 -21.80
CA THR A 187 17.34 0.36 -22.42
C THR A 187 18.54 -0.02 -21.54
N HIS A 188 18.93 0.84 -20.61
CA HIS A 188 20.07 0.63 -19.71
C HIS A 188 19.71 0.45 -18.24
N TYR A 189 18.42 0.43 -17.89
CA TYR A 189 17.97 0.14 -16.53
C TYR A 189 18.57 -1.15 -15.94
N PRO A 190 18.72 -2.27 -16.69
CA PRO A 190 19.35 -3.48 -16.16
C PRO A 190 20.80 -3.32 -15.69
N LYS A 191 21.49 -2.23 -16.07
CA LYS A 191 22.85 -1.91 -15.62
C LYS A 191 22.87 -1.15 -14.27
N GLN A 192 21.75 -0.57 -13.85
CA GLN A 192 21.62 0.25 -12.64
C GLN A 192 21.30 -0.63 -11.43
N TRP A 193 22.23 -1.52 -11.09
CA TRP A 193 22.09 -2.52 -10.01
C TRP A 193 21.75 -1.91 -8.63
N HIS A 194 22.06 -0.63 -8.43
CA HIS A 194 21.83 0.07 -7.17
C HIS A 194 20.35 0.41 -6.94
N TYR A 195 19.53 0.57 -7.99
CA TYR A 195 18.11 0.93 -7.83
C TYR A 195 17.28 -0.17 -7.15
N PRO A 196 17.40 -1.45 -7.53
CA PRO A 196 16.77 -2.53 -6.76
C PRO A 196 17.27 -2.63 -5.32
N GLN A 197 18.55 -2.34 -5.05
CA GLN A 197 19.11 -2.44 -3.69
C GLN A 197 18.53 -1.43 -2.71
N ILE A 198 18.10 -0.26 -3.20
CA ILE A 198 17.45 0.76 -2.38
C ILE A 198 15.91 0.65 -2.41
N GLY A 199 15.36 -0.39 -3.06
CA GLY A 199 13.91 -0.60 -3.14
C GLY A 199 13.18 0.38 -4.06
N LEU A 200 13.90 1.04 -4.99
CA LEU A 200 13.31 2.07 -5.86
C LEU A 200 12.14 1.56 -6.72
N PRO A 201 12.18 0.35 -7.32
CA PRO A 201 11.05 -0.15 -8.10
C PRO A 201 9.75 -0.28 -7.31
N THR A 202 9.85 -0.72 -6.06
CA THR A 202 8.69 -0.81 -5.17
C THR A 202 8.17 0.58 -4.79
N ALA A 203 9.04 1.58 -4.68
CA ALA A 203 8.61 2.96 -4.40
C ALA A 203 7.82 3.56 -5.57
N TRP A 204 8.21 3.27 -6.82
CA TRP A 204 7.49 3.75 -8.01
C TRP A 204 6.08 3.19 -8.16
N ASP A 205 5.80 2.01 -7.60
CA ASP A 205 4.44 1.46 -7.57
C ASP A 205 3.50 2.30 -6.69
N GLU A 206 4.05 2.99 -5.68
CA GLU A 206 3.30 3.87 -4.79
C GLU A 206 3.22 5.31 -5.33
N SER A 207 4.34 5.85 -5.82
CA SER A 207 4.42 7.19 -6.38
C SER A 207 5.72 7.45 -7.15
N TYR A 208 5.65 8.25 -8.21
CA TYR A 208 6.81 8.82 -8.91
C TYR A 208 7.29 10.14 -8.31
N ALA A 209 6.64 10.65 -7.25
CA ALA A 209 6.94 11.94 -6.64
C ALA A 209 6.98 13.13 -7.62
N SER A 210 6.14 13.13 -8.66
CA SER A 210 6.16 14.09 -9.77
C SER A 210 5.93 15.57 -9.40
N SER A 211 5.54 15.87 -8.15
CA SER A 211 5.38 17.23 -7.63
C SER A 211 6.57 17.70 -6.77
N ALA A 212 7.52 16.83 -6.46
CA ALA A 212 8.70 17.19 -5.68
C ALA A 212 9.70 17.96 -6.55
N LYS A 213 10.24 19.06 -6.01
CA LYS A 213 11.36 19.79 -6.62
C LYS A 213 12.64 19.44 -5.86
N ILE A 214 13.67 19.02 -6.59
CA ILE A 214 14.97 18.63 -6.05
C ILE A 214 16.01 19.63 -6.56
N ALA A 215 16.78 20.23 -5.65
CA ALA A 215 17.89 21.10 -6.00
C ALA A 215 19.20 20.32 -5.89
N VAL A 216 19.99 20.34 -6.97
CA VAL A 216 21.34 19.77 -7.04
C VAL A 216 22.33 20.92 -7.05
N ILE A 217 23.19 21.00 -6.03
CA ILE A 217 24.21 22.04 -5.90
C ILE A 217 25.55 21.40 -6.30
N ASP A 218 25.94 21.56 -7.55
CA ASP A 218 27.06 20.83 -8.16
C ASP A 218 27.71 21.67 -9.29
N THR A 219 28.37 21.04 -10.27
CA THR A 219 29.05 21.70 -11.40
C THR A 219 28.13 22.40 -12.41
N GLY A 220 26.82 22.27 -12.24
CA GLY A 220 25.81 22.64 -13.24
C GLY A 220 25.17 21.39 -13.83
N VAL A 221 24.39 21.57 -14.90
CA VAL A 221 23.74 20.47 -15.61
C VAL A 221 23.84 20.69 -17.11
N LEU A 222 24.10 19.63 -17.88
CA LEU A 222 24.06 19.68 -19.33
C LEU A 222 22.60 19.80 -19.79
N LEU A 223 22.14 21.03 -20.06
CA LEU A 223 20.73 21.31 -20.35
C LEU A 223 20.22 20.59 -21.60
N SER A 224 21.12 20.21 -22.51
CA SER A 224 20.78 19.50 -23.75
C SER A 224 20.84 17.96 -23.64
N HIS A 225 20.99 17.39 -22.44
CA HIS A 225 21.04 15.93 -22.28
C HIS A 225 19.66 15.30 -22.58
N PRO A 226 19.55 14.36 -23.54
CA PRO A 226 18.25 13.87 -24.02
C PRO A 226 17.45 13.12 -22.94
N ASP A 227 18.12 12.50 -21.98
CA ASP A 227 17.47 11.77 -20.88
C ASP A 227 16.91 12.70 -19.79
N LEU A 228 17.36 13.96 -19.77
CA LEU A 228 16.89 14.99 -18.84
C LEU A 228 15.85 15.93 -19.46
N ASP A 229 15.48 15.71 -20.73
CA ASP A 229 14.49 16.53 -21.42
C ASP A 229 13.13 16.44 -20.70
N GLY A 230 12.57 17.61 -20.38
CA GLY A 230 11.34 17.72 -19.61
C GLY A 230 11.44 17.39 -18.11
N GLN A 231 12.62 17.02 -17.59
CA GLN A 231 12.84 16.80 -16.14
C GLN A 231 13.38 18.05 -15.43
N LEU A 232 14.01 18.96 -16.17
CA LEU A 232 14.64 20.16 -15.61
C LEU A 232 13.66 21.32 -15.47
N THR A 233 13.78 22.06 -14.37
CA THR A 233 13.00 23.28 -14.14
C THR A 233 13.70 24.50 -14.73
N THR A 234 12.95 25.57 -15.02
CA THR A 234 13.53 26.86 -15.44
C THR A 234 14.01 27.72 -14.26
N GLU A 235 14.06 27.17 -13.05
CA GLU A 235 14.42 27.87 -11.80
C GLU A 235 15.88 27.65 -11.41
N GLY A 236 16.68 26.98 -12.24
CA GLY A 236 18.10 26.80 -11.99
C GLY A 236 18.88 28.12 -12.06
N TYR A 237 20.09 28.11 -11.48
CA TYR A 237 20.88 29.32 -11.28
C TYR A 237 22.37 28.97 -11.15
N ASP A 238 23.25 29.78 -11.76
CA ASP A 238 24.69 29.69 -11.53
C ASP A 238 25.11 30.62 -10.39
N PHE A 239 25.94 30.12 -9.48
CA PHE A 239 26.49 30.85 -8.35
C PHE A 239 28.01 31.03 -8.43
N ILE A 240 28.66 30.61 -9.52
CA ILE A 240 30.10 30.76 -9.70
C ILE A 240 30.40 32.22 -10.03
N SER A 241 31.06 32.92 -9.12
CA SER A 241 31.38 34.34 -9.30
C SER A 241 32.64 34.62 -10.13
N SER A 242 33.52 33.62 -10.26
CA SER A 242 34.79 33.78 -10.96
C SER A 242 34.68 33.31 -12.40
N THR A 243 34.81 34.24 -13.35
CA THR A 243 34.70 33.95 -14.79
C THR A 243 35.76 32.98 -15.31
N SER A 244 36.88 32.82 -14.58
CA SER A 244 37.91 31.83 -14.88
C SER A 244 37.57 30.42 -14.43
N ILE A 245 36.50 30.26 -13.64
CA ILE A 245 36.01 28.98 -13.09
C ILE A 245 34.69 28.60 -13.78
N SER A 246 33.78 29.56 -13.97
CA SER A 246 32.46 29.30 -14.60
C SER A 246 32.60 28.84 -16.05
N ALA A 247 33.60 29.34 -16.78
CA ALA A 247 33.90 29.00 -18.17
C ALA A 247 32.76 29.31 -19.18
N ASP A 248 31.83 30.20 -18.81
CA ASP A 248 30.69 30.66 -19.63
C ASP A 248 30.82 32.12 -20.12
N GLY A 249 31.71 32.90 -19.50
CA GLY A 249 32.06 34.26 -19.94
C GLY A 249 31.63 35.37 -19.00
N ASP A 250 30.90 35.05 -17.93
CA ASP A 250 30.53 35.96 -16.85
C ASP A 250 30.55 35.20 -15.51
N GLY A 251 29.75 35.62 -14.53
CA GLY A 251 29.68 34.94 -13.24
C GLY A 251 28.39 35.30 -12.54
N ILE A 252 27.85 34.44 -11.69
CA ILE A 252 26.52 34.53 -11.08
C ILE A 252 25.44 35.04 -12.06
N ASP A 253 24.82 34.09 -12.75
CA ASP A 253 23.70 34.34 -13.64
C ASP A 253 22.57 33.30 -13.46
N ASN A 254 21.55 33.36 -14.30
CA ASN A 254 20.40 32.45 -14.26
C ASN A 254 20.50 31.27 -15.23
N ASN A 255 21.70 30.94 -15.73
CA ASN A 255 21.95 29.88 -16.68
C ASN A 255 22.84 28.79 -16.05
N PRO A 256 22.27 27.72 -15.48
CA PRO A 256 23.03 26.66 -14.80
C PRO A 256 23.65 25.63 -15.76
N ASP A 257 23.84 25.96 -17.04
CA ASP A 257 24.42 25.03 -18.02
C ASP A 257 25.85 24.68 -17.63
N ASP A 258 26.25 23.41 -17.77
CA ASP A 258 27.61 22.96 -17.47
C ASP A 258 28.48 23.01 -18.74
N PRO A 259 29.35 24.05 -18.92
CA PRO A 259 30.24 24.13 -20.07
C PRO A 259 31.41 23.13 -20.00
N GLY A 260 31.57 22.43 -18.87
CA GLY A 260 32.64 21.48 -18.60
C GLY A 260 33.77 22.09 -17.78
N ASP A 261 34.23 21.32 -16.79
CA ASP A 261 35.25 21.71 -15.79
C ASP A 261 36.68 21.27 -16.13
N SER A 262 36.95 20.81 -17.36
CA SER A 262 38.27 20.33 -17.73
C SER A 262 39.30 21.46 -17.90
N GLU A 263 40.41 21.40 -17.16
CA GLU A 263 41.53 22.34 -17.31
C GLU A 263 42.33 22.14 -18.62
N SER A 264 42.10 21.04 -19.35
CA SER A 264 42.76 20.76 -20.63
C SER A 264 41.81 20.05 -21.62
N PRO A 265 40.82 20.76 -22.17
CA PRO A 265 39.83 20.18 -23.08
C PRO A 265 40.49 19.50 -24.29
N GLY A 266 40.10 18.24 -24.55
CA GLY A 266 40.66 17.41 -25.63
C GLY A 266 41.87 16.55 -25.22
N ILE A 267 42.41 16.76 -24.01
CA ILE A 267 43.41 15.88 -23.37
C ILE A 267 42.78 15.17 -22.17
N SER A 268 42.03 15.91 -21.35
CA SER A 268 41.20 15.40 -20.26
C SER A 268 39.73 15.64 -20.57
N ASN A 269 38.87 14.75 -20.08
CA ASN A 269 37.43 14.93 -20.15
C ASN A 269 36.96 15.82 -18.99
N SER A 270 35.90 16.57 -19.20
CA SER A 270 35.15 17.20 -18.10
C SER A 270 34.39 16.14 -17.31
N SER A 271 34.12 16.41 -16.04
CA SER A 271 33.44 15.46 -15.15
C SER A 271 31.95 15.34 -15.47
N PHE A 272 31.30 16.46 -15.82
CA PHE A 272 29.85 16.58 -15.89
C PHE A 272 29.16 16.00 -14.64
N HIS A 273 29.78 16.21 -13.47
CA HIS A 273 29.39 15.56 -12.23
C HIS A 273 27.95 15.89 -11.84
N GLY A 274 27.54 17.16 -11.95
CA GLY A 274 26.16 17.55 -11.68
C GLY A 274 25.13 16.87 -12.59
N THR A 275 25.48 16.61 -13.86
CA THR A 275 24.61 15.87 -14.80
C THR A 275 24.50 14.38 -14.45
N HIS A 276 25.55 13.78 -13.88
CA HIS A 276 25.50 12.39 -13.41
C HIS A 276 24.72 12.25 -12.09
N VAL A 277 24.75 13.29 -11.25
CA VAL A 277 24.03 13.32 -9.96
C VAL A 277 22.54 13.59 -10.15
N ALA A 278 22.18 14.43 -11.12
CA ALA A 278 20.80 14.77 -11.49
C ALA A 278 20.05 13.57 -12.09
#